data_AF-A0A7X9FSY9-F1
#
_entry.id   AF-A0A7X9FSY9-F1
#
_cell.length_a   1.000
_cell.length_b   1.000
_cell.length_c   1.000
_cell.angle_alpha   90.00
_cell.angle_beta   90.00
_cell.angle_gamma   90.00
#
_symmetry.space_group_name_H-M   'P 1'
#
loop_
_entity.id
_entity.type
_entity.pdbx_description
1 polymer ?
#
loop_
_entity_poly.entity_id
_entity_poly.type
_entity_poly.pdbx_seq_one_letter_code
_entity_poly.pdbx_strand_id
1 'polypeptide(L)' 'MFGPKIKVSKDLYDKLKRAADLAGCSSLEEFIEGILDREAQRVITQSGKDKVTDKEVEAIANKLKGLGYLE' A
#
# COMPACT_ATOMS: atom_id res chain seq x y z
N MET A 1 -10.09 -21.90 -7.43
CA MET A 1 -9.41 -20.60 -7.60
C MET A 1 -10.43 -19.48 -7.45
N PHE A 2 -10.75 -19.06 -6.23
CA PHE A 2 -11.59 -17.89 -6.01
C PHE A 2 -10.99 -17.09 -4.86
N GLY A 3 -10.21 -16.06 -5.21
CA GLY A 3 -9.76 -15.06 -4.27
C GLY A 3 -10.92 -14.15 -3.81
N PRO A 4 -10.64 -13.21 -2.89
CA PRO A 4 -11.63 -12.25 -2.43
C PRO A 4 -12.19 -11.42 -3.59
N LYS A 5 -13.50 -11.10 -3.54
CA LYS A 5 -14.18 -10.27 -4.53
C LYS A 5 -14.89 -9.10 -3.85
N ILE A 6 -14.79 -7.91 -4.45
CA ILE A 6 -15.47 -6.70 -4.00
C ILE A 6 -16.51 -6.32 -5.05
N LYS A 7 -17.75 -6.05 -4.62
CA LYS A 7 -18.79 -5.53 -5.50
C LYS A 7 -18.73 -4.00 -5.53
N VAL A 8 -18.90 -3.43 -6.72
CA VAL A 8 -19.05 -1.99 -6.95
C VAL A 8 -20.32 -1.70 -7.74
N SER A 9 -20.88 -0.50 -7.57
CA SER A 9 -22.04 -0.05 -8.33
C SER A 9 -21.72 0.05 -9.82
N LYS A 10 -22.71 -0.19 -10.68
CA LYS A 10 -22.55 -0.12 -12.14
C LYS A 10 -22.02 1.24 -12.62
N ASP A 11 -22.53 2.33 -12.05
CA ASP A 11 -22.08 3.69 -12.36
C ASP A 11 -20.59 3.90 -12.04
N LEU A 12 -20.14 3.43 -10.87
CA LEU A 12 -18.74 3.50 -10.48
C LEU A 12 -17.87 2.66 -11.42
N TYR A 13 -18.32 1.47 -11.79
CA TYR A 13 -17.58 0.59 -12.71
C TYR A 13 -17.40 1.23 -14.10
N ASP A 14 -18.42 1.91 -14.64
CA ASP A 14 -18.31 2.62 -15.93
C ASP A 14 -17.31 3.79 -15.85
N LYS A 15 -17.33 4.53 -14.74
CA LYS A 15 -16.34 5.59 -14.47
C LYS A 15 -14.93 5.04 -14.38
N LEU A 16 -14.73 3.92 -13.67
CA LEU A 16 -13.41 3.28 -13.55
C LEU A 16 -12.89 2.80 -14.91
N LYS A 17 -13.75 2.27 -15.79
CA LYS A 17 -13.37 1.93 -17.16
C LYS A 17 -12.85 3.13 -17.93
N ARG A 18 -13.57 4.25 -17.91
CA ARG A 18 -13.14 5.48 -18.58
C ARG A 18 -11.84 6.02 -17.97
N ALA A 19 -11.71 5.98 -16.65
CA ALA A 19 -10.50 6.43 -15.96
C ALA A 19 -9.27 5.58 -16.32
N ALA A 20 -9.43 4.24 -16.40
CA ALA A 20 -8.35 3.33 -16.78
C ALA A 20 -7.89 3.57 -18.23
N ASP A 21 -8.82 3.80 -19.16
CA ASP A 21 -8.53 4.12 -20.56
C ASP A 21 -7.76 5.44 -20.70
N LEU A 22 -8.23 6.49 -20.01
CA LEU A 22 -7.56 7.79 -19.98
C LEU A 22 -6.17 7.74 -19.31
N ALA A 23 -5.98 6.84 -18.35
CA ALA A 23 -4.69 6.61 -17.71
C ALA A 23 -3.72 5.76 -18.57
N GLY A 24 -4.18 5.23 -19.71
CA GLY A 24 -3.38 4.36 -20.59
C GLY A 24 -3.08 3.00 -19.98
N CYS A 25 -3.89 2.53 -19.02
CA CYS A 25 -3.69 1.22 -18.39
C CYS A 25 -4.11 0.08 -19.33
N SER A 26 -3.34 -0.99 -19.35
CA SER A 26 -3.60 -2.16 -20.21
C SER A 26 -4.80 -2.98 -19.74
N SER A 27 -5.17 -2.89 -18.46
CA SER A 27 -6.35 -3.55 -17.90
C SER A 27 -6.99 -2.72 -16.78
N LEU A 28 -8.32 -2.80 -16.69
CA LEU A 28 -9.09 -2.22 -15.60
C LEU A 28 -8.72 -2.82 -14.24
N GLU A 29 -8.41 -4.12 -14.21
CA GLU A 29 -8.04 -4.83 -12.98
C GLU A 29 -6.75 -4.27 -12.40
N GLU A 30 -5.71 -4.14 -13.24
CA GLU A 30 -4.42 -3.54 -12.83
C GLU A 30 -4.60 -2.10 -12.31
N PHE A 31 -5.41 -1.29 -13.01
CA PHE A 31 -5.73 0.07 -12.58
C PHE A 31 -6.39 0.09 -11.20
N ILE A 32 -7.40 -0.75 -10.97
CA ILE A 32 -8.12 -0.80 -9.70
C ILE A 32 -7.22 -1.33 -8.58
N GLU A 33 -6.48 -2.43 -8.81
CA GLU A 33 -5.60 -3.00 -7.80
C GLU A 33 -4.50 -2.02 -7.38
N GLY A 34 -3.87 -1.32 -8.33
CA GLY A 34 -2.84 -0.32 -8.00
C GLY A 34 -3.37 0.86 -7.18
N ILE A 35 -4.61 1.31 -7.45
CA ILE A 35 -5.24 2.37 -6.65
C ILE A 35 -5.56 1.87 -5.23
N LEU A 36 -6.15 0.68 -5.12
CA LEU A 36 -6.52 0.10 -3.83
C LEU A 36 -5.28 -0.19 -2.98
N ASP A 37 -4.22 -0.71 -3.58
CA ASP A 37 -2.94 -0.97 -2.90
C ASP A 37 -2.31 0.32 -2.39
N ARG A 38 -2.20 1.34 -3.24
CA ARG A 38 -1.67 2.67 -2.86
C ARG A 38 -2.47 3.28 -1.72
N GLU A 39 -3.80 3.20 -1.79
CA GLU A 39 -4.68 3.73 -0.75
C GLU A 39 -4.51 2.96 0.57
N ALA A 40 -4.47 1.63 0.51
CA ALA A 40 -4.26 0.78 1.68
C ALA A 40 -2.90 1.09 2.34
N GLN A 41 -1.82 1.20 1.56
CA GLN A 41 -0.50 1.58 2.05
C GLN A 41 -0.52 2.97 2.70
N ARG A 42 -1.19 3.94 2.08
CA ARG A 42 -1.34 5.28 2.67
C ARG A 42 -2.01 5.21 4.04
N VAL A 43 -3.10 4.46 4.17
CA VAL A 43 -3.80 4.31 5.46
C VAL A 43 -2.96 3.57 6.49
N ILE A 44 -2.28 2.49 6.12
CA ILE A 44 -1.40 1.71 6.99
C ILE A 44 -0.26 2.58 7.54
N THR A 45 0.40 3.32 6.66
CA THR A 45 1.54 4.19 7.01
C THR A 45 1.12 5.42 7.81
N GLN A 46 -0.03 6.03 7.49
CA GLN A 46 -0.59 7.17 8.24
C GLN A 46 -1.12 6.76 9.63
N SER A 47 -1.60 5.53 9.78
CA SER A 47 -2.07 4.99 11.06
C SER A 47 -0.94 4.67 12.05
N GLY A 48 0.32 4.94 11.68
CA GLY A 48 1.49 4.78 12.56
C GLY A 48 1.85 3.33 12.91
N LYS A 49 1.18 2.34 12.32
CA LYS A 49 1.45 0.91 12.55
C LYS A 49 2.72 0.39 11.86
N ASP A 50 3.21 1.12 10.86
CA ASP A 50 4.42 0.79 10.08
C ASP A 50 5.56 1.80 10.32
N LYS A 51 5.36 2.79 11.20
CA LYS A 51 6.46 3.65 11.64
C LYS A 51 7.25 2.86 12.68
N VAL A 52 8.52 2.58 12.38
CA VAL A 52 9.49 2.13 13.38
C VAL A 52 9.37 3.08 14.56
N THR A 53 8.90 2.56 15.68
CA THR A 53 8.74 3.37 16.89
C THR A 53 10.12 3.82 17.37
N ASP A 54 10.23 4.95 18.07
CA ASP A 54 11.52 5.39 18.65
C ASP A 54 12.18 4.27 19.49
N LYS A 55 11.36 3.41 20.11
CA LYS A 55 11.81 2.21 20.83
C LYS A 55 12.41 1.14 19.92
N GLU A 56 11.84 0.89 18.75
CA GLU A 56 12.40 -0.04 17.77
C GLU A 56 13.67 0.54 17.14
N VAL A 57 13.72 1.85 16.88
CA VAL A 57 14.95 2.53 16.45
C VAL A 57 16.05 2.36 17.50
N GLU A 58 15.76 2.58 18.79
CA GLU A 58 16.72 2.41 19.88
C GLU A 58 17.19 0.96 20.02
N ALA A 59 16.28 -0.02 19.87
CA ALA A 59 16.62 -1.44 19.89
C ALA A 59 17.55 -1.83 18.72
N ILE A 60 17.28 -1.31 17.52
CA ILE A 60 18.13 -1.52 16.33
C ILE A 60 19.50 -0.85 16.54
N ALA A 61 19.52 0.38 17.05
CA ALA A 61 20.76 1.12 17.33
C ALA A 61 21.65 0.40 18.35
N ASN A 62 21.07 -0.09 19.46
CA ASN A 62 21.82 -0.88 20.45
C ASN A 62 22.38 -2.18 19.86
N LYS A 63 21.62 -2.84 18.98
CA LYS A 63 22.07 -4.06 18.31
C LYS A 63 23.22 -3.78 17.33
N LEU A 64 23.16 -2.66 16.59
CA LEU A 64 24.23 -2.21 15.70
C LEU A 64 25.49 -1.77 16.47
N LYS A 65 25.35 -1.11 17.62
CA LYS A 65 26.46 -0.80 18.54
C LYS A 65 27.16 -2.06 19.05
N GLY A 66 26.39 -3.07 19.47
CA GLY A 66 26.94 -4.36 19.90
C GLY A 66 27.68 -5.13 18.80
N LEU A 67 27.40 -4.81 17.53
CA LEU A 67 28.07 -5.38 16.36
C LEU A 67 29.20 -4.49 15.82
N GLY A 68 29.48 -3.33 16.45
CA GLY A 68 30.55 -2.42 16.06
C GLY A 68 30.27 -1.55 14.82
N TYR A 69 29.01 -1.45 14.40
CA TYR A 69 28.61 -0.64 13.24
C TYR A 69 28.29 0.83 13.60
N LEU A 70 28.14 1.13 14.90
CA LEU A 70 27.85 2.46 15.42
C LEU A 70 28.69 2.68 16.70
N GLU A 71 29.16 3.90 16.92
CA GLU A 71 29.88 4.33 18.14
C GLU A 71 28.91 4.97 19.16
#